data_AF-D5Q916-F1
#
_entry.id   AF-D5Q916-F1
#
_cell.length_a   1.000
_cell.length_b   1.000
_cell.length_c   1.000
_cell.angle_alpha   90.00
_cell.angle_beta   90.00
_cell.angle_gamma   90.00
#
_symmetry.space_group_name_H-M   'P 1'
#
loop_
_entity.id
_entity.type
_entity.pdbx_description
1 polymer ?
#
loop_
_entity_poly.entity_id
_entity_poly.type
_entity_poly.pdbx_seq_one_letter_code
_entity_poly.pdbx_strand_id
1 'polypeptide(L)'
;MRFEYYYLIQDITGILLAFIGFRMSIIGFRILSIKGISINTLLLVIKYCLFTIAGLNLLISKFGIRHWIWSVCMFLISIIINPRIKVSK
;
A
#
# COMPACT_ATOMS: atom_id res chain seq x y z
N MET A 1 -25.36 16.59 13.93
CA MET A 1 -24.07 16.28 13.28
C MET A 1 -24.30 16.27 11.77
N ARG A 2 -23.56 17.08 10.99
CA ARG A 2 -23.58 16.93 9.52
C ARG A 2 -22.76 15.68 9.21
N PHE A 3 -23.43 14.62 8.78
CA PHE A 3 -22.75 13.41 8.32
C PHE A 3 -22.10 13.72 6.98
N GLU A 4 -20.80 13.95 7.02
CA GLU A 4 -20.02 14.25 5.83
C GLU A 4 -19.55 12.93 5.23
N TYR A 5 -20.36 12.38 4.32
CA TYR A 5 -20.15 11.08 3.65
C TYR A 5 -18.73 10.90 3.08
N TYR A 6 -18.08 11.99 2.72
CA TYR A 6 -16.74 11.98 2.16
C TYR A 6 -15.65 11.56 3.17
N TYR A 7 -15.83 11.83 4.47
CA TYR A 7 -14.95 11.28 5.52
C TYR A 7 -15.15 9.78 5.67
N LEU A 8 -16.40 9.30 5.65
CA LEU A 8 -16.70 7.88 5.74
C LEU A 8 -16.07 7.09 4.57
N ILE A 9 -16.16 7.63 3.35
CA ILE A 9 -15.53 7.02 2.17
C ILE A 9 -14.01 6.99 2.33
N GLN A 10 -13.40 8.07 2.82
CA GLN A 10 -11.96 8.13 3.07
C GLN A 10 -11.53 7.09 4.11
N ASP A 11 -12.25 6.95 5.22
CA ASP A 11 -11.93 6.00 6.28
C ASP A 11 -12.07 4.55 5.79
N ILE A 12 -13.17 4.22 5.11
CA ILE A 12 -13.36 2.88 4.54
C ILE A 12 -12.24 2.55 3.54
N THR A 13 -11.93 3.49 2.64
CA THR A 13 -10.87 3.31 1.63
C THR A 13 -9.51 3.17 2.30
N GLY A 14 -9.22 4.00 3.29
CA GLY A 14 -7.98 3.97 4.06
C GLY A 14 -7.79 2.67 4.82
N ILE A 15 -8.82 2.17 5.52
CA ILE A 15 -8.81 0.87 6.23
C ILE A 15 -8.54 -0.27 5.25
N LEU A 16 -9.27 -0.33 4.14
CA LEU A 16 -9.12 -1.41 3.16
C LEU A 16 -7.70 -1.41 2.57
N LEU A 17 -7.21 -0.24 2.15
CA LEU A 17 -5.90 -0.10 1.53
C LEU A 17 -4.77 -0.42 2.53
N ALA A 18 -4.86 0.08 3.76
CA ALA A 18 -3.87 -0.17 4.81
C ALA A 18 -3.86 -1.66 5.21
N PHE A 19 -5.03 -2.28 5.37
CA PHE A 19 -5.15 -3.69 5.74
C PHE A 19 -4.57 -4.62 4.67
N ILE A 20 -4.93 -4.41 3.40
CA ILE A 20 -4.41 -5.19 2.28
C ILE A 20 -2.89 -4.98 2.16
N GLY A 21 -2.44 -3.73 2.21
CA GLY A 21 -1.02 -3.38 2.16
C GLY A 21 -0.24 -4.08 3.27
N PHE A 22 -0.70 -3.97 4.52
CA PHE A 22 -0.03 -4.54 5.68
C PHE A 22 0.07 -6.06 5.61
N ARG A 23 -1.04 -6.75 5.28
CA ARG A 23 -1.05 -8.20 5.14
C ARG A 23 -0.08 -8.67 4.05
N MET A 24 -0.06 -7.98 2.92
CA MET A 24 0.83 -8.32 1.80
C MET A 24 2.29 -7.97 2.10
N SER A 25 2.56 -6.90 2.86
CA SER A 25 3.89 -6.57 3.36
C SER A 25 4.43 -7.69 4.25
N ILE A 26 3.63 -8.20 5.19
CA ILE A 26 4.03 -9.34 6.04
C ILE A 26 4.39 -10.56 5.18
N ILE A 27 3.57 -10.88 4.18
CA ILE A 27 3.86 -11.98 3.25
C ILE A 27 5.17 -11.71 2.49
N GLY A 28 5.38 -10.48 2.01
CA GLY A 28 6.61 -10.06 1.35
C GLY A 28 7.84 -10.23 2.23
N PHE A 29 7.78 -9.79 3.49
CA PHE A 29 8.86 -9.97 4.47
C PHE A 29 9.12 -11.45 4.76
N ARG A 30 8.06 -12.27 4.85
CA ARG A 30 8.20 -13.72 5.03
C ARG A 30 8.90 -14.38 3.83
N ILE A 31 8.55 -13.98 2.61
CA ILE A 31 9.23 -14.45 1.39
C ILE A 31 10.70 -14.03 1.38
N LEU A 32 10.99 -12.77 1.75
CA LEU A 32 12.35 -12.26 1.88
C LEU A 32 13.18 -13.08 2.89
N SER A 33 12.56 -13.46 4.02
CA SER A 33 13.23 -14.26 5.05
C SER A 33 13.49 -15.71 4.61
N ILE A 34 12.65 -16.29 3.76
CA ILE A 34 12.81 -17.68 3.28
C ILE A 34 13.77 -17.75 2.09
N LYS A 35 13.63 -16.85 1.11
CA LYS A 35 14.42 -16.88 -0.14
C LYS A 35 15.71 -16.05 -0.08
N GLY A 36 15.89 -15.26 0.98
CA GLY A 36 16.99 -14.30 1.09
C GLY A 36 16.73 -12.98 0.37
N ILE A 37 17.67 -12.04 0.52
CA ILE A 37 17.57 -10.68 -0.04
C ILE A 37 17.93 -10.72 -1.53
N SER A 38 16.90 -10.75 -2.37
CA SER A 38 17.02 -10.47 -3.82
C SER A 38 16.41 -9.11 -4.16
N ILE A 39 16.86 -8.49 -5.25
CA ILE A 39 16.30 -7.20 -5.74
C ILE A 39 14.79 -7.33 -5.97
N ASN A 40 14.34 -8.46 -6.51
CA ASN A 40 12.91 -8.69 -6.79
C ASN A 40 12.08 -8.83 -5.51
N THR A 41 12.58 -9.56 -4.51
CA THR A 41 11.88 -9.70 -3.22
C THR A 41 11.88 -8.39 -2.45
N LEU A 42 12.95 -7.60 -2.56
CA LEU A 42 13.01 -6.26 -1.96
C LEU A 42 12.01 -5.30 -2.60
N LEU A 43 11.94 -5.25 -3.94
CA LEU A 43 10.96 -4.44 -4.67
C LEU A 43 9.52 -4.85 -4.33
N LEU A 44 9.27 -6.14 -4.13
CA LEU A 44 7.96 -6.65 -3.69
C LEU A 44 7.58 -6.13 -2.31
N VAL A 45 8.51 -6.14 -1.34
CA VAL A 45 8.27 -5.59 0.00
C VAL A 45 8.02 -4.09 -0.05
N ILE A 46 8.86 -3.33 -0.78
CA ILE A 46 8.73 -1.88 -0.92
C ILE A 46 7.36 -1.51 -1.52
N LYS A 47 6.93 -2.24 -2.56
CA LYS A 47 5.60 -2.07 -3.17
C LYS A 47 4.47 -2.14 -2.15
N TYR A 48 4.44 -3.19 -1.33
CA TYR A 48 3.34 -3.38 -0.37
C TYR A 48 3.45 -2.43 0.83
N CYS A 49 4.66 -2.03 1.21
CA CYS A 49 4.86 -0.98 2.20
C CYS A 49 4.32 0.38 1.70
N LEU A 50 4.55 0.74 0.44
CA LEU A 50 3.96 1.94 -0.18
C LEU A 50 2.44 1.90 -0.16
N PHE A 51 1.84 0.74 -0.45
CA PHE A 51 0.40 0.52 -0.31
C PHE A 51 -0.10 0.77 1.12
N THR A 52 0.62 0.24 2.12
CA THR A 52 0.28 0.41 3.53
C THR A 52 0.34 1.88 3.94
N ILE A 53 1.41 2.59 3.55
CA ILE A 53 1.61 4.01 3.84
C ILE A 53 0.53 4.86 3.17
N ALA A 54 0.15 4.55 1.92
CA ALA A 54 -0.95 5.23 1.25
C ALA A 54 -2.28 5.10 2.01
N GLY A 55 -2.58 3.89 2.52
CA GLY A 55 -3.79 3.66 3.31
C GLY A 55 -3.77 4.39 4.66
N LEU A 56 -2.64 4.33 5.36
CA LEU A 56 -2.45 5.06 6.62
C LEU A 56 -2.51 6.58 6.43
N ASN A 57 -2.01 7.10 5.31
CA ASN A 57 -2.09 8.52 4.99
C ASN A 57 -3.54 8.99 4.82
N LEU A 58 -4.42 8.17 4.24
CA LEU A 58 -5.86 8.45 4.16
C LEU A 58 -6.54 8.36 5.53
N LEU A 59 -6.10 7.47 6.43
CA LEU A 59 -6.72 7.30 7.74
C LEU A 59 -6.37 8.40 8.74
N ILE A 60 -5.10 8.80 8.78
CA ILE A 60 -4.58 9.71 9.81
C ILE A 60 -4.83 11.17 9.41
N SER A 61 -4.78 11.46 8.13
CA SER A 61 -4.91 12.84 7.64
C SER A 61 -6.35 13.30 7.65
N LYS A 62 -6.58 14.57 7.99
CA LYS A 62 -7.89 15.20 7.78
C LYS A 62 -8.28 15.12 6.31
N PHE A 63 -9.59 15.03 6.04
CA PHE A 63 -10.08 14.99 4.68
C PHE A 63 -9.57 16.19 3.90
N GLY A 64 -8.93 15.91 2.77
CA GLY A 64 -8.32 16.92 1.93
C GLY A 64 -7.81 16.32 0.63
N ILE A 65 -8.11 17.00 -0.47
CA ILE A 65 -7.68 16.62 -1.83
C ILE A 65 -6.18 16.36 -1.92
N ARG A 66 -5.37 17.13 -1.18
CA ARG A 66 -3.92 16.94 -1.14
C ARG A 66 -3.53 15.53 -0.66
N HIS A 67 -4.16 15.03 0.41
CA HIS A 67 -3.86 13.71 0.96
C HIS A 67 -4.33 12.58 0.04
N TRP A 68 -5.45 12.79 -0.67
CA TRP A 68 -5.90 11.89 -1.72
C TRP A 68 -4.89 11.81 -2.87
N ILE A 69 -4.42 12.95 -3.38
CA ILE A 69 -3.42 12.99 -4.46
C ILE A 69 -2.15 12.24 -4.03
N TRP A 70 -1.62 12.50 -2.83
CA TRP A 70 -0.44 11.79 -2.33
C TRP A 70 -0.65 10.27 -2.25
N SER A 71 -1.80 9.84 -1.76
CA SER A 71 -2.11 8.40 -1.63
C SER A 71 -2.26 7.72 -3.00
N VAL A 72 -2.88 8.41 -3.97
CA VAL A 72 -2.97 7.95 -5.36
C VAL A 72 -1.60 7.90 -6.02
N CYS A 73 -0.75 8.91 -5.82
CA CYS A 73 0.63 8.89 -6.34
C CYS A 73 1.43 7.70 -5.79
N MET A 74 1.37 7.45 -4.47
CA MET A 74 2.02 6.29 -3.87
C MET A 74 1.50 4.97 -4.44
N PHE A 75 0.17 4.87 -4.62
CA PHE A 75 -0.46 3.71 -5.24
C PHE A 75 0.00 3.50 -6.69
N LEU A 76 0.05 4.54 -7.52
CA LEU A 76 0.54 4.44 -8.90
C LEU A 76 2.01 4.03 -8.97
N ILE A 77 2.87 4.61 -8.13
CA ILE A 77 4.28 4.23 -8.02
C ILE A 77 4.39 2.74 -7.67
N SER A 78 3.57 2.25 -6.74
CA SER A 78 3.58 0.83 -6.36
C SER A 78 3.13 -0.11 -7.49
N ILE A 79 2.27 0.33 -8.39
CA ILE A 79 1.87 -0.46 -9.58
C ILE A 79 3.02 -0.56 -10.56
N ILE A 80 3.73 0.55 -10.79
CA ILE A 80 4.91 0.61 -11.67
C ILE A 80 6.03 -0.28 -11.15
N ILE A 81 6.19 -0.35 -9.83
CA ILE A 81 7.08 -1.31 -9.16
C ILE A 81 6.45 -2.71 -9.27
N ASN A 82 6.64 -3.35 -10.42
CA ASN A 82 6.26 -4.74 -10.61
C ASN A 82 7.50 -5.61 -10.79
N PRO A 83 7.92 -6.37 -9.74
CA PRO A 83 9.06 -7.25 -9.88
C PRO A 83 8.72 -8.33 -10.92
N ARG A 84 9.57 -8.47 -11.95
CA ARG A 84 9.46 -9.58 -12.91
C ARG A 84 9.86 -10.86 -12.19
N ILE A 85 8.88 -11.51 -11.55
CA ILE A 85 9.05 -12.84 -10.99
C ILE A 85 9.18 -13.79 -12.19
N LYS A 86 10.42 -14.14 -12.55
CA LYS A 86 10.65 -15.29 -13.42
C LYS A 86 10.18 -16.53 -12.66
N VAL A 87 9.00 -17.03 -13.01
CA VAL A 87 8.58 -18.37 -12.59
C VAL A 87 9.49 -19.33 -13.34
N SER A 88 10.50 -19.87 -12.67
CA SER A 88 11.19 -21.05 -13.20
C SER A 88 10.15 -22.15 -13.28
N LYS A 89 9.92 -22.65 -14.50
CA LYS A 89 9.22 -23.92 -14.70
C LYS A 89 10.05 -25.07 -14.11
#